data_AF-A0A9D9R512-F1
#
_entry.id   AF-A0A9D9R512-F1
#
_cell.length_a   1.000
_cell.length_b   1.000
_cell.length_c   1.000
_cell.angle_alpha   90.00
_cell.angle_beta   90.00
_cell.angle_gamma   90.00
#
_symmetry.space_group_name_H-M   'P 1'
#
loop_
_entity.id
_entity.type
_entity.pdbx_description
1 polymer ?
#
loop_
_entity_poly.entity_id
_entity_poly.type
_entity_poly.pdbx_seq_one_letter_code
_entity_poly.pdbx_strand_id
1 'polypeptide(L)'
;MNHQTQPHSLLQMFLYTLLIALIALLGYLSFSHFRSTDGMVDSTQAYVEPDSNFTHLWTAPSDWRLMYLKPEEKALVEYGRELIAHTSEYLGPKGSVKAISNGMNCQNCHLNAGTQPWGNNYFAVQSTYPKFRARSGAIEDQVKRVNDCFERSLNGKALAAESKEMRAILAYIKWLGSDVAKGVAPKGSGIFKLKGLKRAIDPIKGAEVYAAKCQSCHQADGGGVLADHGKSYTYPPLWGPHSYNHGAGLYRMSNFAGYVKYNMPLGANYEKPQLTDEEAWDLAAYVNTMPRPAKDLSQDWPDIAGKP
;
A
#
# COMPACT_ATOMS: atom_id res chain seq x y z
N MET A 1 8.82 63.75 -26.34
CA MET A 1 9.21 62.50 -27.02
C MET A 1 10.70 62.55 -27.28
N ASN A 2 11.50 61.76 -26.56
CA ASN A 2 12.83 61.32 -26.99
C ASN A 2 13.26 60.18 -26.07
N HIS A 3 13.02 58.94 -26.52
CA HIS A 3 13.63 57.76 -25.91
C HIS A 3 15.06 57.65 -26.44
N GLN A 4 16.04 58.00 -25.62
CA GLN A 4 17.43 57.64 -25.85
C GLN A 4 17.60 56.14 -25.56
N THR A 5 17.70 55.34 -26.62
CA THR A 5 18.17 53.96 -26.53
C THR A 5 19.69 53.97 -26.40
N GLN A 6 20.18 53.59 -25.23
CA GLN A 6 21.62 53.37 -24.97
C GLN A 6 22.09 52.17 -25.80
N PRO A 7 23.16 52.28 -26.62
CA PRO A 7 23.73 51.14 -27.31
C PRO A 7 24.49 50.29 -26.29
N HIS A 8 23.93 49.15 -25.91
CA HIS A 8 24.68 48.16 -25.15
C HIS A 8 25.93 47.77 -25.96
N SER A 9 27.11 48.02 -25.40
CA SER A 9 28.38 47.67 -26.05
C SER A 9 28.37 46.17 -26.39
N LEU A 10 28.98 45.78 -27.51
CA LEU A 10 29.14 44.37 -27.91
C LEU A 10 29.72 43.52 -26.76
N LEU A 11 30.57 44.13 -25.91
CA LEU A 11 31.12 43.53 -24.71
C LEU A 11 30.05 43.22 -23.65
N GLN A 12 29.08 44.12 -23.41
CA GLN A 12 27.96 43.84 -22.49
C GLN A 12 27.09 42.69 -23.00
N MET A 13 26.75 42.67 -24.29
CA MET A 13 25.97 41.55 -24.85
C MET A 13 26.73 40.21 -24.73
N PHE A 14 28.03 40.21 -24.96
CA PHE A 14 28.87 39.02 -24.80
C PHE A 14 28.93 38.54 -23.33
N LEU A 15 29.04 39.46 -22.37
CA LEU A 15 29.06 39.10 -20.95
C LEU A 15 27.71 38.54 -20.47
N TYR A 16 26.58 39.08 -20.95
CA TYR A 16 25.26 38.55 -20.61
C TYR A 16 25.01 37.16 -21.20
N THR A 17 25.41 36.91 -22.45
CA THR A 17 25.27 35.57 -23.05
C THR A 17 26.15 34.54 -22.35
N LEU A 18 27.38 34.92 -21.97
CA LEU A 18 28.27 34.06 -21.19
C LEU A 18 27.67 33.72 -19.81
N LEU A 19 27.08 34.71 -19.13
CA LEU A 19 26.44 34.52 -17.82
C LEU A 19 25.23 33.57 -17.92
N ILE A 20 24.38 33.75 -18.93
CA ILE A 20 23.22 32.87 -19.15
C ILE A 20 23.69 31.45 -19.48
N ALA A 21 24.71 31.29 -20.32
CA ALA A 21 25.30 29.99 -20.63
C ALA A 21 25.90 29.31 -19.38
N LEU A 22 26.56 30.08 -18.50
CA LEU A 22 27.10 29.57 -17.24
C LEU A 22 26.00 29.13 -16.27
N ILE A 23 24.92 29.90 -16.14
CA ILE A 23 23.76 29.55 -15.30
C ILE A 23 23.05 28.32 -15.87
N ALA A 24 22.90 28.22 -17.19
CA ALA A 24 22.33 27.05 -17.85
C ALA A 24 23.21 25.81 -17.67
N LEU A 25 24.54 25.96 -17.75
CA LEU A 25 25.49 24.88 -17.51
C LEU A 25 25.48 24.44 -16.05
N LEU A 26 25.46 25.38 -15.10
CA LEU A 26 25.35 25.08 -13.66
C LEU A 26 24.00 24.44 -13.32
N GLY A 27 22.91 24.90 -13.94
CA GLY A 27 21.59 24.29 -13.84
C GLY A 27 21.56 22.88 -14.40
N TYR A 28 22.18 22.64 -15.56
CA TYR A 28 22.32 21.32 -16.18
C TYR A 28 23.20 20.39 -15.34
N LEU A 29 24.35 20.87 -14.86
CA LEU A 29 25.25 20.11 -14.01
C LEU A 29 24.58 19.77 -12.67
N SER A 30 23.88 20.72 -12.04
CA SER A 30 23.14 20.48 -10.80
C SER A 30 21.96 19.53 -11.01
N PHE A 31 21.22 19.65 -12.12
CA PHE A 31 20.16 18.72 -12.51
C PHE A 31 20.71 17.31 -12.82
N SER A 32 21.85 17.23 -13.52
CA SER A 32 22.50 15.96 -13.83
C SER A 32 23.10 15.29 -12.59
N HIS A 33 23.62 16.08 -11.64
CA HIS A 33 24.14 15.58 -10.37
C HIS A 33 23.00 15.13 -9.47
N PHE A 34 21.89 15.87 -9.40
CA PHE A 34 20.66 15.44 -8.71
C PHE A 34 20.12 14.12 -9.27
N ARG A 35 20.17 13.95 -10.60
CA ARG A 35 19.82 12.68 -11.27
C ARG A 35 20.82 11.54 -11.01
N SER A 36 22.04 11.87 -10.60
CA SER A 36 23.12 10.91 -10.33
C SER A 36 23.25 10.55 -8.83
N THR A 37 22.75 11.40 -7.92
CA THR A 37 22.88 11.21 -6.46
C THR A 37 21.66 10.60 -5.79
N ASP A 38 20.49 10.61 -6.43
CA ASP A 38 19.41 9.72 -6.00
C ASP A 38 19.72 8.34 -6.55
N GLY A 39 20.25 7.48 -5.68
CA GLY A 39 20.44 6.06 -5.97
C GLY A 39 19.19 5.53 -6.64
N MET A 40 19.31 5.22 -7.93
CA MET A 40 18.39 4.34 -8.62
C MET A 40 18.32 3.09 -7.76
N VAL A 41 17.28 3.00 -6.94
CA VAL A 41 16.82 1.71 -6.43
C VAL A 41 16.28 1.03 -7.68
N ASP A 42 17.22 0.34 -8.32
CA ASP A 42 17.04 -0.46 -9.50
C ASP A 42 15.75 -1.26 -9.38
N SER A 43 14.84 -1.04 -10.32
CA SER A 43 13.60 -1.81 -10.43
C SER A 43 13.86 -3.27 -10.85
N THR A 44 15.12 -3.65 -11.07
CA THR A 44 15.58 -5.04 -11.10
C THR A 44 16.07 -5.54 -9.75
N GLN A 45 15.48 -5.11 -8.63
CA GLN A 45 15.79 -5.69 -7.32
C GLN A 45 15.79 -7.22 -7.45
N ALA A 46 17.00 -7.79 -7.45
CA ALA A 46 17.23 -9.21 -7.32
C ALA A 46 16.33 -9.69 -6.19
N TYR A 47 15.75 -10.89 -6.33
CA TYR A 47 15.03 -11.51 -5.23
C TYR A 47 15.96 -11.52 -4.01
N VAL A 48 15.76 -10.55 -3.11
CA VAL A 48 16.38 -10.55 -1.81
C VAL A 48 15.58 -11.59 -1.06
N GLU A 49 16.20 -12.73 -0.81
CA GLU A 49 15.62 -13.76 0.03
C GLU A 49 15.15 -13.09 1.32
N PRO A 50 13.83 -13.07 1.57
CA PRO A 50 13.32 -12.50 2.80
C PRO A 50 13.97 -13.26 3.95
N ASP A 51 14.24 -12.56 5.05
CA ASP A 51 14.76 -13.20 6.26
C ASP A 51 13.84 -14.35 6.69
N SER A 52 14.26 -15.57 6.39
CA SER A 52 13.51 -16.80 6.59
C SER A 52 13.77 -17.41 7.97
N ASN A 53 14.64 -16.80 8.78
CA ASN A 53 14.87 -17.26 10.15
C ASN A 53 13.76 -16.82 11.11
N PHE A 54 12.87 -15.90 10.70
CA PHE A 54 11.72 -15.42 11.48
C PHE A 54 12.05 -14.93 12.90
N THR A 55 13.29 -14.49 13.15
CA THR A 55 13.74 -14.02 14.47
C THR A 55 13.77 -12.50 14.57
N HIS A 56 13.66 -11.98 15.80
CA HIS A 56 13.73 -10.54 16.10
C HIS A 56 12.75 -9.70 15.28
N LEU A 57 11.51 -10.18 15.16
CA LEU A 57 10.47 -9.48 14.44
C LEU A 57 10.06 -8.22 15.17
N TRP A 58 9.68 -7.20 14.40
CA TRP A 58 9.04 -6.03 14.96
C TRP A 58 7.64 -6.36 15.45
N THR A 59 7.33 -5.86 16.63
CA THR A 59 5.98 -5.89 17.20
C THR A 59 5.49 -4.47 17.39
N ALA A 60 4.21 -4.23 17.13
CA ALA A 60 3.58 -2.95 17.43
C ALA A 60 3.77 -2.58 18.91
N PRO A 61 3.79 -1.28 19.24
CA PRO A 61 3.64 -0.82 20.62
C PRO A 61 2.41 -1.46 21.27
N SER A 62 2.55 -1.85 22.53
CA SER A 62 1.45 -2.34 23.35
C SER A 62 0.48 -1.22 23.73
N ASP A 63 -0.78 -1.60 23.99
CA ASP A 63 -1.83 -0.63 24.32
C ASP A 63 -1.57 0.17 25.60
N TRP A 64 -0.80 -0.37 26.55
CA TRP A 64 -0.42 0.39 27.74
C TRP A 64 0.36 1.67 27.37
N ARG A 65 1.11 1.69 26.26
CA ARG A 65 1.82 2.91 25.83
C ARG A 65 0.91 4.05 25.40
N LEU A 66 -0.39 3.80 25.17
CA LEU A 66 -1.37 4.87 24.95
C LEU A 66 -1.48 5.81 26.16
N MET A 67 -1.12 5.37 27.37
CA MET A 67 -1.15 6.21 28.58
C MET A 67 -0.16 7.38 28.54
N TYR A 68 0.87 7.31 27.69
CA TYR A 68 1.87 8.38 27.54
C TYR A 68 1.49 9.43 26.50
N LEU A 69 0.42 9.20 25.74
CA LEU A 69 -0.08 10.17 24.78
C LEU A 69 -0.93 11.23 25.49
N LYS A 70 -0.92 12.46 24.96
CA LYS A 70 -1.88 13.47 25.41
C LYS A 70 -3.32 13.01 25.11
N PRO A 71 -4.33 13.44 25.87
CA PRO A 71 -5.72 12.99 25.68
C PRO A 71 -6.22 13.12 24.24
N GLU A 72 -5.91 14.23 23.57
CA GLU A 72 -6.30 14.48 22.18
C GLU A 72 -5.58 13.57 21.17
N GLU A 73 -4.31 13.27 21.40
CA GLU A 73 -3.51 12.38 20.55
C GLU A 73 -3.98 10.93 20.74
N LYS A 74 -4.21 10.52 21.99
CA LYS A 74 -4.77 9.22 22.34
C LYS A 74 -6.10 9.00 21.63
N ALA A 75 -7.02 9.96 21.72
CA ALA A 75 -8.33 9.86 21.07
C ALA A 75 -8.22 9.73 19.53
N LEU A 76 -7.26 10.40 18.90
CA LEU A 76 -7.01 10.24 17.46
C LEU A 76 -6.44 8.86 17.11
N VAL A 77 -5.52 8.34 17.93
CA VAL A 77 -4.94 7.00 17.72
C VAL A 77 -6.00 5.91 17.90
N GLU A 78 -6.84 6.02 18.93
CA GLU A 78 -7.96 5.10 19.18
C GLU A 78 -8.97 5.17 18.03
N TYR A 79 -9.41 6.37 17.63
CA TYR A 79 -10.34 6.51 16.50
C TYR A 79 -9.72 6.02 15.18
N GLY A 80 -8.43 6.23 14.97
CA GLY A 80 -7.71 5.72 13.81
C GLY A 80 -7.70 4.20 13.75
N ARG A 81 -7.49 3.54 14.90
CA ARG A 81 -7.58 2.09 15.02
C ARG A 81 -8.99 1.58 14.69
N GLU A 82 -10.02 2.24 15.22
CA GLU A 82 -11.42 1.92 14.90
C GLU A 82 -11.71 2.06 13.41
N LEU A 83 -11.24 3.13 12.77
CA LEU A 83 -11.40 3.33 11.32
C LEU A 83 -10.70 2.23 10.50
N ILE A 84 -9.58 1.67 10.96
CA ILE A 84 -8.91 0.56 10.29
C ILE A 84 -9.66 -0.76 10.51
N ALA A 85 -10.06 -1.03 11.76
CA ALA A 85 -10.70 -2.29 12.14
C ALA A 85 -12.15 -2.39 11.60
N HIS A 86 -12.87 -1.28 11.64
CA HIS A 86 -14.30 -1.18 11.39
C HIS A 86 -14.62 -0.17 10.27
N THR A 87 -13.75 -0.05 9.26
CA THR A 87 -13.87 0.97 8.21
C THR A 87 -15.28 1.08 7.63
N SER A 88 -15.95 -0.04 7.36
CA SER A 88 -17.28 -0.05 6.77
C SER A 88 -18.37 0.52 7.68
N GLU A 89 -18.22 0.42 9.00
CA GLU A 89 -19.16 0.99 9.97
C GLU A 89 -19.14 2.54 9.95
N TYR A 90 -18.02 3.13 9.55
CA TYR A 90 -17.85 4.58 9.45
C TYR A 90 -17.96 5.09 8.01
N LEU A 91 -17.32 4.39 7.07
CA LEU A 91 -17.03 4.84 5.71
C LEU A 91 -17.60 3.92 4.62
N GLY A 92 -18.28 2.84 5.00
CA GLY A 92 -18.93 1.88 4.11
C GLY A 92 -20.27 2.36 3.55
N PRO A 93 -20.97 1.53 2.77
CA PRO A 93 -22.25 1.90 2.15
C PRO A 93 -23.33 2.36 3.15
N LYS A 94 -23.27 1.83 4.38
CA LYS A 94 -24.14 2.20 5.51
C LYS A 94 -23.33 2.84 6.66
N GLY A 95 -22.23 3.49 6.32
CA GLY A 95 -21.30 4.09 7.26
C GLY A 95 -21.90 5.29 8.00
N SER A 96 -21.54 5.47 9.26
CA SER A 96 -22.02 6.56 10.13
C SER A 96 -21.45 7.94 9.78
N VAL A 97 -20.33 8.00 9.05
CA VAL A 97 -19.62 9.25 8.72
C VAL A 97 -19.80 9.61 7.26
N LYS A 98 -19.49 8.69 6.34
CA LYS A 98 -19.66 8.87 4.88
C LYS A 98 -19.91 7.53 4.19
N ALA A 99 -20.57 7.54 3.04
CA ALA A 99 -20.71 6.37 2.17
C ALA A 99 -19.72 6.44 0.99
N ILE A 100 -18.48 5.99 1.20
CA ILE A 100 -17.39 6.16 0.21
C ILE A 100 -16.63 4.87 -0.13
N SER A 101 -16.98 3.71 0.44
CA SER A 101 -16.29 2.43 0.22
C SER A 101 -17.24 1.25 -0.02
N ASN A 102 -16.69 0.08 -0.35
CA ASN A 102 -17.40 -1.13 -0.83
C ASN A 102 -17.90 -2.10 0.26
N GLY A 103 -17.83 -1.74 1.53
CA GLY A 103 -18.35 -2.59 2.63
C GLY A 103 -17.27 -3.41 3.36
N MET A 104 -16.06 -3.47 2.82
CA MET A 104 -14.92 -4.08 3.48
C MET A 104 -14.25 -3.14 4.47
N ASN A 105 -13.51 -3.71 5.41
CA ASN A 105 -12.65 -3.03 6.36
C ASN A 105 -11.19 -3.06 5.90
N CYS A 106 -10.41 -2.03 6.22
CA CYS A 106 -8.95 -2.06 6.01
C CYS A 106 -8.34 -3.32 6.64
N GLN A 107 -8.81 -3.72 7.82
CA GLN A 107 -8.32 -4.91 8.50
C GLN A 107 -8.53 -6.23 7.74
N ASN A 108 -9.46 -6.29 6.78
CA ASN A 108 -9.64 -7.50 5.98
C ASN A 108 -8.40 -7.85 5.15
N CYS A 109 -7.54 -6.85 4.90
CA CYS A 109 -6.24 -7.02 4.23
C CYS A 109 -5.05 -6.63 5.11
N HIS A 110 -5.28 -5.92 6.22
CA HIS A 110 -4.28 -5.43 7.16
C HIS A 110 -4.56 -6.05 8.54
N LEU A 111 -4.20 -7.33 8.71
CA LEU A 111 -4.67 -8.13 9.83
C LEU A 111 -4.32 -7.54 11.20
N ASN A 112 -5.22 -7.74 12.17
CA ASN A 112 -5.14 -7.20 13.53
C ASN A 112 -4.93 -5.68 13.51
N ALA A 113 -5.76 -4.98 12.73
CA ALA A 113 -5.63 -3.54 12.45
C ALA A 113 -4.22 -3.13 11.95
N GLY A 114 -3.55 -4.01 11.21
CA GLY A 114 -2.23 -3.76 10.64
C GLY A 114 -1.07 -3.96 11.62
N THR A 115 -1.23 -4.87 12.59
CA THR A 115 -0.19 -5.24 13.55
C THR A 115 0.37 -6.66 13.36
N GLN A 116 -0.17 -7.43 12.43
CA GLN A 116 0.30 -8.80 12.16
C GLN A 116 1.59 -8.78 11.31
N PRO A 117 2.70 -9.41 11.74
CA PRO A 117 3.89 -9.61 10.90
C PRO A 117 3.52 -10.33 9.59
N TRP A 118 3.97 -9.77 8.46
CA TRP A 118 3.61 -10.16 7.10
C TRP A 118 2.10 -10.20 6.75
N GLY A 119 1.23 -9.80 7.66
CA GLY A 119 -0.20 -9.57 7.45
C GLY A 119 -0.49 -8.18 6.88
N ASN A 120 0.41 -7.70 6.00
CA ASN A 120 0.35 -6.37 5.38
C ASN A 120 0.29 -5.25 6.44
N ASN A 121 1.06 -5.36 7.53
CA ASN A 121 1.07 -4.36 8.60
C ASN A 121 1.53 -2.95 8.17
N TYR A 122 1.39 -2.00 9.10
CA TYR A 122 1.78 -0.60 8.90
C TYR A 122 3.17 -0.23 9.45
N PHE A 123 3.95 -1.19 9.93
CA PHE A 123 5.18 -0.96 10.70
C PHE A 123 6.18 -0.01 10.03
N ALA A 124 6.41 -0.19 8.73
CA ALA A 124 7.36 0.60 7.97
C ALA A 124 6.81 1.94 7.46
N VAL A 125 5.51 2.23 7.61
CA VAL A 125 4.90 3.38 6.90
C VAL A 125 5.44 4.70 7.44
N GLN A 126 5.47 4.88 8.75
CA GLN A 126 5.95 6.11 9.37
C GLN A 126 7.43 6.39 9.08
N SER A 127 8.27 5.35 9.14
CA SER A 127 9.72 5.50 8.92
C SER A 127 10.07 5.73 7.45
N THR A 128 9.35 5.11 6.52
CA THR A 128 9.73 5.11 5.09
C THR A 128 9.06 6.20 4.25
N TYR A 129 7.95 6.81 4.69
CA TYR A 129 7.29 7.87 3.92
C TYR A 129 7.81 9.28 4.28
N PRO A 130 7.76 10.25 3.34
CA PRO A 130 7.35 10.12 1.93
C PRO A 130 8.33 9.26 1.12
N LYS A 131 7.85 8.60 0.06
CA LYS A 131 8.69 7.70 -0.76
C LYS A 131 8.30 7.68 -2.22
N PHE A 132 9.28 7.45 -3.09
CA PHE A 132 9.04 7.22 -4.50
C PHE A 132 8.24 5.93 -4.75
N ARG A 133 7.31 5.98 -5.70
CA ARG A 133 6.44 4.86 -6.06
C ARG A 133 6.35 4.75 -7.57
N ALA A 134 6.91 3.67 -8.11
CA ALA A 134 6.92 3.40 -9.57
C ALA A 134 5.53 3.44 -10.21
N ARG A 135 4.49 3.04 -9.46
CA ARG A 135 3.10 3.11 -9.94
C ARG A 135 2.68 4.54 -10.30
N SER A 136 2.98 5.54 -9.48
CA SER A 136 2.63 6.94 -9.79
C SER A 136 3.75 7.69 -10.50
N GLY A 137 4.96 7.14 -10.53
CA GLY A 137 6.15 7.82 -11.04
C GLY A 137 6.55 9.03 -10.19
N ALA A 138 6.08 9.12 -8.93
CA ALA A 138 6.27 10.28 -8.08
C ALA A 138 6.59 9.89 -6.62
N ILE A 139 7.04 10.87 -5.84
CA ILE A 139 7.13 10.77 -4.39
C ILE A 139 5.72 10.92 -3.80
N GLU A 140 5.28 9.90 -3.06
CA GLU A 140 3.98 9.88 -2.38
C GLU A 140 4.15 10.08 -0.88
N ASP A 141 3.24 10.82 -0.27
CA ASP A 141 3.08 10.91 1.17
C ASP A 141 2.12 9.84 1.72
N GLN A 142 1.90 9.87 3.04
CA GLN A 142 1.01 8.90 3.69
C GLN A 142 -0.47 9.15 3.34
N VAL A 143 -0.88 10.40 3.12
CA VAL A 143 -2.26 10.76 2.73
C VAL A 143 -2.60 10.12 1.39
N LYS A 144 -1.73 10.30 0.39
CA LYS A 144 -1.87 9.65 -0.92
C LYS A 144 -1.91 8.13 -0.77
N ARG A 145 -1.03 7.55 0.05
CA ARG A 145 -1.01 6.09 0.25
C ARG A 145 -2.31 5.54 0.82
N VAL A 146 -2.95 6.26 1.75
CA VAL A 146 -4.26 5.91 2.32
C VAL A 146 -5.35 6.07 1.27
N ASN A 147 -5.38 7.18 0.53
CA ASN A 147 -6.38 7.40 -0.52
C ASN A 147 -6.28 6.41 -1.69
N ASP A 148 -5.07 6.04 -2.09
CA ASP A 148 -4.84 4.94 -3.03
C ASP A 148 -5.45 3.62 -2.53
N CYS A 149 -5.50 3.38 -1.20
CA CYS A 149 -6.18 2.22 -0.63
C CYS A 149 -7.70 2.34 -0.80
N PHE A 150 -8.29 3.48 -0.44
CA PHE A 150 -9.74 3.72 -0.61
C PHE A 150 -10.18 3.50 -2.05
N GLU A 151 -9.47 4.09 -3.01
CA GLU A 151 -9.85 4.02 -4.42
C GLU A 151 -9.62 2.67 -5.09
N ARG A 152 -8.81 1.79 -4.48
CA ARG A 152 -8.37 0.54 -5.10
C ARG A 152 -8.85 -0.68 -4.32
N SER A 153 -8.40 -0.80 -3.07
CA SER A 153 -8.76 -1.92 -2.20
C SER A 153 -10.22 -1.85 -1.75
N LEU A 154 -10.71 -0.64 -1.46
CA LEU A 154 -12.10 -0.44 -1.02
C LEU A 154 -13.04 0.02 -2.14
N ASN A 155 -12.56 0.00 -3.40
CA ASN A 155 -13.28 0.41 -4.61
C ASN A 155 -14.12 1.70 -4.42
N GLY A 156 -13.52 2.67 -3.74
CA GLY A 156 -14.20 3.81 -3.17
C GLY A 156 -13.70 5.14 -3.71
N LYS A 157 -13.94 6.20 -2.92
CA LYS A 157 -13.47 7.56 -3.21
C LYS A 157 -12.44 8.01 -2.18
N ALA A 158 -11.53 8.88 -2.61
CA ALA A 158 -10.55 9.49 -1.72
C ALA A 158 -11.22 10.24 -0.56
N LEU A 159 -10.56 10.18 0.60
CA LEU A 159 -10.90 10.95 1.78
C LEU A 159 -10.15 12.29 1.74
N ALA A 160 -10.81 13.36 2.19
CA ALA A 160 -10.19 14.68 2.25
C ALA A 160 -8.98 14.67 3.18
N ALA A 161 -7.87 15.28 2.76
CA ALA A 161 -6.59 15.22 3.47
C ALA A 161 -6.67 15.80 4.89
N GLU A 162 -7.49 16.84 5.04
CA GLU A 162 -7.77 17.57 6.26
C GLU A 162 -8.98 17.03 7.04
N SER A 163 -9.53 15.87 6.67
CA SER A 163 -10.62 15.28 7.44
C SER A 163 -10.13 14.75 8.80
N LYS A 164 -11.05 14.67 9.77
CA LYS A 164 -10.77 14.07 11.08
C LYS A 164 -10.35 12.61 10.92
N GLU A 165 -11.00 11.88 10.03
CA GLU A 165 -10.77 10.47 9.74
C GLU A 165 -9.38 10.24 9.16
N MET A 166 -8.93 11.07 8.21
CA MET A 166 -7.58 10.97 7.64
C MET A 166 -6.53 11.23 8.72
N ARG A 167 -6.70 12.30 9.51
CA ARG A 167 -5.80 12.59 10.64
C ARG A 167 -5.74 11.45 11.65
N ALA A 168 -6.87 10.83 11.97
CA ALA A 168 -6.94 9.72 12.91
C ALA A 168 -6.24 8.46 12.37
N ILE A 169 -6.50 8.08 11.11
CA ILE A 169 -5.80 6.97 10.44
C ILE A 169 -4.29 7.18 10.46
N LEU A 170 -3.83 8.39 10.11
CA LEU A 170 -2.39 8.72 10.12
C LEU A 170 -1.80 8.75 11.53
N ALA A 171 -2.54 9.22 12.53
CA ALA A 171 -2.10 9.18 13.93
C ALA A 171 -1.89 7.74 14.40
N TYR A 172 -2.80 6.83 14.08
CA TYR A 172 -2.66 5.41 14.42
C TYR A 172 -1.49 4.75 13.69
N ILE A 173 -1.34 4.97 12.38
CA ILE A 173 -0.21 4.45 11.59
C ILE A 173 1.13 4.99 12.13
N LYS A 174 1.19 6.28 12.49
CA LYS A 174 2.36 6.90 13.12
C LYS A 174 2.69 6.22 14.45
N TRP A 175 1.68 5.99 15.29
CA TRP A 175 1.85 5.34 16.58
C TRP A 175 2.45 3.93 16.44
N LEU A 176 1.94 3.12 15.51
CA LEU A 176 2.44 1.76 15.24
C LEU A 176 3.92 1.70 14.84
N GLY A 177 4.43 2.74 14.18
CA GLY A 177 5.82 2.85 13.72
C GLY A 177 6.68 3.82 14.54
N SER A 178 6.23 4.23 15.73
CA SER A 178 6.85 5.33 16.51
C SER A 178 8.32 5.09 16.91
N ASP A 179 8.69 3.83 17.11
CA ASP A 179 10.04 3.42 17.53
C ASP A 179 10.86 2.80 16.38
N VAL A 180 10.38 2.92 15.14
CA VAL A 180 11.10 2.46 13.96
C VAL A 180 11.99 3.60 13.45
N ALA A 181 13.30 3.35 13.37
CA ALA A 181 14.26 4.34 12.89
C ALA A 181 13.91 4.87 11.48
N LYS A 182 14.15 6.16 11.23
CA LYS A 182 13.85 6.79 9.94
C LYS A 182 14.55 6.06 8.79
N GLY A 183 13.84 5.83 7.69
CA GLY A 183 14.36 5.12 6.52
C GLY A 183 14.43 3.60 6.66
N VAL A 184 14.14 3.03 7.84
CA VAL A 184 14.20 1.58 8.08
C VAL A 184 12.84 0.94 7.87
N ALA A 185 12.80 -0.14 7.11
CA ALA A 185 11.67 -1.07 7.10
C ALA A 185 12.00 -2.24 8.05
N PRO A 186 11.33 -2.36 9.21
CA PRO A 186 11.71 -3.34 10.20
C PRO A 186 11.27 -4.76 9.77
N LYS A 187 11.91 -5.79 10.34
CA LYS A 187 11.58 -7.19 10.04
C LYS A 187 10.11 -7.50 10.32
N GLY A 188 9.51 -8.32 9.47
CA GLY A 188 8.07 -8.62 9.52
C GLY A 188 7.19 -7.60 8.79
N SER A 189 7.74 -6.53 8.21
CA SER A 189 6.94 -5.50 7.54
C SER A 189 6.26 -5.96 6.25
N GLY A 190 5.05 -5.44 5.98
CA GLY A 190 4.38 -5.59 4.70
C GLY A 190 3.88 -7.01 4.43
N ILE A 191 4.12 -7.54 3.23
CA ILE A 191 3.75 -8.89 2.80
C ILE A 191 5.03 -9.63 2.45
N PHE A 192 5.12 -10.91 2.83
CA PHE A 192 6.30 -11.72 2.51
C PHE A 192 6.41 -11.97 1.01
N LYS A 193 7.62 -11.86 0.45
CA LYS A 193 7.86 -12.13 -0.97
C LYS A 193 8.21 -13.60 -1.18
N LEU A 194 7.28 -14.39 -1.71
CA LEU A 194 7.55 -15.78 -2.04
C LEU A 194 8.54 -15.89 -3.20
N LYS A 195 9.30 -16.99 -3.20
CA LYS A 195 10.11 -17.36 -4.35
C LYS A 195 9.20 -17.71 -5.52
N GLY A 196 9.59 -17.30 -6.73
CA GLY A 196 8.89 -17.68 -7.95
C GLY A 196 8.95 -19.19 -8.19
N LEU A 197 7.89 -19.72 -8.80
CA LEU A 197 7.84 -21.13 -9.20
C LEU A 197 8.70 -21.37 -10.45
N LYS A 198 9.19 -22.61 -10.61
CA LYS A 198 9.85 -23.07 -11.85
C LYS A 198 8.86 -23.44 -12.97
N ARG A 199 7.56 -23.26 -12.70
CA ARG A 199 6.44 -23.52 -13.61
C ARG A 199 5.49 -22.33 -13.59
N ALA A 200 4.59 -22.26 -14.56
CA ALA A 200 3.48 -21.33 -14.52
C ALA A 200 2.56 -21.62 -13.32
N ILE A 201 1.91 -20.57 -12.82
CA ILE A 201 0.84 -20.68 -11.84
C ILE A 201 -0.42 -21.24 -12.51
N ASP A 202 -1.14 -22.12 -11.82
CA ASP A 202 -2.22 -22.92 -12.39
C ASP A 202 -3.57 -22.61 -11.69
N PRO A 203 -4.50 -21.90 -12.36
CA PRO A 203 -5.78 -21.55 -11.75
C PRO A 203 -6.70 -22.76 -11.53
N ILE A 204 -6.49 -23.89 -12.23
CA ILE A 204 -7.29 -25.11 -12.02
C ILE A 204 -6.90 -25.73 -10.68
N LYS A 205 -5.59 -25.86 -10.41
CA LYS A 205 -5.10 -26.27 -9.08
C LYS A 205 -5.49 -25.28 -7.99
N GLY A 206 -5.46 -23.99 -8.30
CA GLY A 206 -5.92 -22.94 -7.39
C GLY A 206 -7.39 -23.09 -7.00
N ALA A 207 -8.25 -23.52 -7.92
CA ALA A 207 -9.66 -23.81 -7.65
C ALA A 207 -9.84 -24.97 -6.67
N GLU A 208 -9.03 -26.03 -6.80
CA GLU A 208 -9.04 -27.17 -5.88
C GLU A 208 -8.62 -26.74 -4.46
N VAL A 209 -7.55 -25.93 -4.35
CA VAL A 209 -7.12 -25.34 -3.07
C VAL A 209 -8.22 -24.46 -2.48
N TYR A 210 -8.88 -23.64 -3.30
CA TYR A 210 -9.96 -22.78 -2.86
C TYR A 210 -11.14 -23.58 -2.28
N ALA A 211 -11.60 -24.59 -3.01
CA ALA A 211 -12.70 -25.45 -2.58
C ALA A 211 -12.37 -26.17 -1.26
N ALA A 212 -11.13 -26.66 -1.12
CA ALA A 212 -10.69 -27.41 0.05
C ALA A 212 -10.45 -26.53 1.29
N LYS A 213 -9.93 -25.31 1.12
CA LYS A 213 -9.34 -24.53 2.23
C LYS A 213 -9.95 -23.14 2.44
N CYS A 214 -10.71 -22.60 1.49
CA CYS A 214 -11.16 -21.20 1.52
C CYS A 214 -12.68 -21.05 1.41
N GLN A 215 -13.34 -21.94 0.66
CA GLN A 215 -14.76 -21.85 0.31
C GLN A 215 -15.69 -21.84 1.53
N SER A 216 -15.36 -22.55 2.61
CA SER A 216 -16.19 -22.59 3.82
C SER A 216 -16.40 -21.22 4.45
N CYS A 217 -15.44 -20.30 4.30
CA CYS A 217 -15.53 -18.92 4.79
C CYS A 217 -15.95 -17.96 3.67
N HIS A 218 -15.27 -18.00 2.53
CA HIS A 218 -15.43 -17.01 1.45
C HIS A 218 -16.55 -17.34 0.45
N GLN A 219 -17.26 -18.45 0.66
CA GLN A 219 -18.36 -18.97 -0.17
C GLN A 219 -17.93 -19.47 -1.55
N ALA A 220 -18.73 -20.32 -2.18
CA ALA A 220 -18.40 -20.90 -3.49
C ALA A 220 -18.29 -19.84 -4.59
N ASP A 221 -19.06 -18.76 -4.46
CA ASP A 221 -19.07 -17.62 -5.37
C ASP A 221 -18.06 -16.52 -4.99
N GLY A 222 -17.24 -16.73 -3.95
CA GLY A 222 -16.25 -15.77 -3.45
C GLY A 222 -16.85 -14.46 -2.90
N GLY A 223 -18.17 -14.40 -2.75
CA GLY A 223 -18.90 -13.22 -2.29
C GLY A 223 -18.73 -12.92 -0.80
N GLY A 224 -18.09 -13.83 -0.05
CA GLY A 224 -17.92 -13.70 1.38
C GLY A 224 -19.25 -13.82 2.14
N VAL A 225 -19.23 -13.44 3.42
CA VAL A 225 -20.40 -13.48 4.31
C VAL A 225 -20.58 -12.11 4.93
N LEU A 226 -21.68 -11.46 4.59
CA LEU A 226 -22.10 -10.21 5.22
C LEU A 226 -22.45 -10.49 6.69
N ALA A 227 -21.99 -9.63 7.60
CA ALA A 227 -22.33 -9.73 9.02
C ALA A 227 -23.84 -9.47 9.23
N ASP A 228 -24.42 -10.01 10.29
CA ASP A 228 -25.87 -9.98 10.57
C ASP A 228 -26.46 -8.56 10.60
N HIS A 229 -25.69 -7.59 11.10
CA HIS A 229 -26.11 -6.18 11.13
C HIS A 229 -26.07 -5.51 9.74
N GLY A 230 -25.57 -6.20 8.72
CA GLY A 230 -25.61 -5.80 7.31
C GLY A 230 -24.78 -4.55 6.98
N LYS A 231 -23.75 -4.24 7.77
CA LYS A 231 -22.86 -3.07 7.57
C LYS A 231 -21.42 -3.44 7.22
N SER A 232 -20.98 -4.66 7.48
CA SER A 232 -19.61 -5.12 7.21
C SER A 232 -19.64 -6.61 6.86
N TYR A 233 -18.48 -7.17 6.53
CA TYR A 233 -18.34 -8.60 6.23
C TYR A 233 -17.65 -9.34 7.38
N THR A 234 -18.24 -10.46 7.81
CA THR A 234 -17.59 -11.44 8.68
C THR A 234 -16.43 -12.11 7.93
N TYR A 235 -16.70 -12.52 6.68
CA TYR A 235 -15.67 -12.97 5.74
C TYR A 235 -15.74 -12.11 4.49
N PRO A 236 -14.67 -11.38 4.12
CA PRO A 236 -14.72 -10.42 3.02
C PRO A 236 -14.87 -11.10 1.66
N PRO A 237 -15.50 -10.42 0.67
CA PRO A 237 -15.56 -10.87 -0.71
C PRO A 237 -14.16 -10.89 -1.33
N LEU A 238 -13.76 -12.02 -1.91
CA LEU A 238 -12.48 -12.15 -2.61
C LEU A 238 -12.56 -11.67 -4.06
N TRP A 239 -13.74 -11.75 -4.66
CA TRP A 239 -14.06 -11.22 -5.98
C TRP A 239 -15.54 -10.80 -6.05
N GLY A 240 -16.03 -10.46 -7.24
CA GLY A 240 -17.38 -9.92 -7.43
C GLY A 240 -17.49 -8.43 -7.13
N PRO A 241 -18.70 -7.84 -7.23
CA PRO A 241 -18.92 -6.39 -7.25
C PRO A 241 -18.53 -5.67 -5.95
N HIS A 242 -18.46 -6.39 -4.83
CA HIS A 242 -18.16 -5.83 -3.51
C HIS A 242 -16.69 -6.02 -3.08
N SER A 243 -15.86 -6.66 -3.92
CA SER A 243 -14.44 -6.87 -3.63
C SER A 243 -13.57 -5.67 -4.05
N TYR A 244 -12.26 -5.81 -3.85
CA TYR A 244 -11.26 -4.87 -4.33
C TYR A 244 -11.22 -4.85 -5.86
N ASN A 245 -10.93 -3.69 -6.45
CA ASN A 245 -10.83 -3.55 -7.90
C ASN A 245 -9.47 -4.01 -8.43
N HIS A 246 -9.36 -4.12 -9.76
CA HIS A 246 -8.14 -4.58 -10.43
C HIS A 246 -6.92 -3.63 -10.30
N GLY A 247 -7.10 -2.46 -9.67
CA GLY A 247 -6.01 -1.55 -9.35
C GLY A 247 -5.35 -1.82 -7.98
N ALA A 248 -5.95 -2.69 -7.17
CA ALA A 248 -5.53 -2.97 -5.80
C ALA A 248 -4.16 -3.66 -5.72
N GLY A 249 -3.47 -3.45 -4.60
CA GLY A 249 -2.16 -4.07 -4.37
C GLY A 249 -2.23 -5.60 -4.36
N LEU A 250 -3.30 -6.17 -3.81
CA LEU A 250 -3.56 -7.62 -3.71
C LEU A 250 -4.06 -8.25 -5.01
N TYR A 251 -4.46 -7.45 -6.02
CA TYR A 251 -4.76 -7.99 -7.35
C TYR A 251 -3.51 -8.54 -8.07
N ARG A 252 -2.31 -8.17 -7.60
CA ARG A 252 -1.05 -8.73 -8.09
C ARG A 252 -0.84 -10.13 -7.53
N MET A 253 -0.60 -11.10 -8.42
CA MET A 253 -0.40 -12.51 -8.07
C MET A 253 0.65 -12.72 -6.98
N SER A 254 1.80 -12.04 -7.09
CA SER A 254 2.91 -12.14 -6.13
C SER A 254 2.54 -11.67 -4.72
N ASN A 255 1.80 -10.56 -4.61
CA ASN A 255 1.34 -10.06 -3.32
C ASN A 255 0.25 -10.96 -2.74
N PHE A 256 -0.67 -11.44 -3.57
CA PHE A 256 -1.74 -12.32 -3.09
C PHE A 256 -1.14 -13.64 -2.57
N ALA A 257 -0.25 -14.26 -3.33
CA ALA A 257 0.43 -15.50 -2.95
C ALA A 257 1.19 -15.32 -1.62
N GLY A 258 1.98 -14.27 -1.51
CA GLY A 258 2.69 -13.93 -0.27
C GLY A 258 1.78 -13.64 0.92
N TYR A 259 0.62 -13.01 0.67
CA TYR A 259 -0.38 -12.76 1.70
C TYR A 259 -0.99 -14.08 2.17
N VAL A 260 -1.53 -14.91 1.27
CA VAL A 260 -2.23 -16.13 1.68
C VAL A 260 -1.31 -17.15 2.33
N LYS A 261 -0.04 -17.26 1.90
CA LYS A 261 0.94 -18.19 2.51
C LYS A 261 1.02 -18.10 4.03
N TYR A 262 1.00 -16.88 4.57
CA TYR A 262 1.21 -16.62 6.00
C TYR A 262 0.02 -16.01 6.71
N ASN A 263 -1.13 -15.88 6.04
CA ASN A 263 -2.29 -15.25 6.65
C ASN A 263 -3.59 -16.02 6.39
N MET A 264 -3.56 -17.03 5.51
CA MET A 264 -4.72 -17.84 5.17
C MET A 264 -4.37 -19.34 5.10
N PRO A 265 -5.34 -20.24 5.38
CA PRO A 265 -6.65 -19.97 5.98
C PRO A 265 -6.58 -19.36 7.38
N LEU A 266 -7.73 -18.96 7.96
CA LEU A 266 -7.76 -18.34 9.28
C LEU A 266 -7.03 -19.21 10.32
N GLY A 267 -6.13 -18.60 11.09
CA GLY A 267 -5.24 -19.30 12.02
C GLY A 267 -3.84 -19.62 11.47
N ALA A 268 -3.62 -19.44 10.16
CA ALA A 268 -2.27 -19.45 9.59
C ALA A 268 -1.49 -18.20 10.00
N ASN A 269 -0.19 -18.38 10.26
CA ASN A 269 0.77 -17.30 10.46
C ASN A 269 2.13 -17.72 9.86
N TYR A 270 3.16 -16.89 10.01
CA TYR A 270 4.51 -17.20 9.50
C TYR A 270 5.17 -18.42 10.16
N GLU A 271 4.80 -18.75 11.40
CA GLU A 271 5.30 -19.93 12.14
C GLU A 271 4.54 -21.20 11.74
N LYS A 272 3.26 -21.06 11.38
CA LYS A 272 2.35 -22.17 11.07
C LYS A 272 1.65 -21.92 9.72
N PRO A 273 2.39 -21.87 8.61
CA PRO A 273 1.79 -21.76 7.30
C PRO A 273 0.99 -23.02 6.98
N GLN A 274 -0.20 -22.85 6.40
CA GLN A 274 -1.10 -23.96 6.04
C GLN A 274 -1.16 -24.23 4.53
N LEU A 275 -0.53 -23.36 3.75
CA LEU A 275 -0.35 -23.52 2.31
C LEU A 275 1.11 -23.77 2.01
N THR A 276 1.38 -24.66 1.06
CA THR A 276 2.67 -24.71 0.37
C THR A 276 2.84 -23.46 -0.51
N ASP A 277 4.07 -23.18 -0.94
CA ASP A 277 4.32 -22.04 -1.84
C ASP A 277 3.61 -22.23 -3.18
N GLU A 278 3.57 -23.47 -3.69
CA GLU A 278 2.85 -23.83 -4.90
C GLU A 278 1.34 -23.59 -4.77
N GLU A 279 0.72 -24.06 -3.69
CA GLU A 279 -0.70 -23.82 -3.43
C GLU A 279 -1.01 -22.32 -3.31
N ALA A 280 -0.15 -21.54 -2.66
CA ALA A 280 -0.34 -20.10 -2.51
C ALA A 280 -0.30 -19.36 -3.86
N TRP A 281 0.62 -19.74 -4.75
CA TRP A 281 0.73 -19.19 -6.10
C TRP A 281 -0.42 -19.60 -7.01
N ASP A 282 -0.83 -20.87 -6.98
CA ASP A 282 -1.94 -21.38 -7.77
C ASP A 282 -3.28 -20.78 -7.28
N LEU A 283 -3.48 -20.67 -5.96
CA LEU A 283 -4.64 -19.99 -5.37
C LEU A 283 -4.70 -18.51 -5.78
N ALA A 284 -3.56 -17.82 -5.83
CA ALA A 284 -3.51 -16.45 -6.33
C ALA A 284 -4.01 -16.35 -7.78
N ALA A 285 -3.59 -17.29 -8.65
CA ALA A 285 -4.06 -17.35 -10.04
C ALA A 285 -5.58 -17.51 -10.11
N TYR A 286 -6.15 -18.43 -9.32
CA TYR A 286 -7.59 -18.65 -9.29
C TYR A 286 -8.35 -17.41 -8.80
N VAL A 287 -8.00 -16.87 -7.63
CA VAL A 287 -8.75 -15.75 -7.03
C VAL A 287 -8.66 -14.46 -7.85
N ASN A 288 -7.48 -14.13 -8.38
CA ASN A 288 -7.28 -12.88 -9.12
C ASN A 288 -7.65 -12.96 -10.61
N THR A 289 -8.02 -14.14 -11.12
CA THR A 289 -8.65 -14.26 -12.46
C THR A 289 -10.17 -14.12 -12.41
N MET A 290 -10.77 -14.13 -11.22
CA MET A 290 -12.22 -13.95 -11.06
C MET A 290 -12.70 -12.52 -11.36
N PRO A 291 -13.95 -12.34 -11.84
CA PRO A 291 -14.52 -11.03 -12.15
C PRO A 291 -14.56 -10.10 -10.93
N ARG A 292 -14.21 -8.82 -11.14
CA ARG A 292 -14.21 -7.78 -10.09
C ARG A 292 -14.35 -6.39 -10.72
N PRO A 293 -14.52 -5.32 -9.92
CA PRO A 293 -14.65 -3.97 -10.45
C PRO A 293 -13.38 -3.52 -11.18
N ALA A 294 -13.57 -2.71 -12.23
CA ALA A 294 -12.51 -2.05 -12.96
C ALA A 294 -12.20 -0.66 -12.37
N LYS A 295 -10.96 -0.22 -12.54
CA LYS A 295 -10.46 1.14 -12.30
C LYS A 295 -9.65 1.60 -13.52
N ASP A 296 -9.71 2.88 -13.87
CA ASP A 296 -8.78 3.42 -14.86
C ASP A 296 -7.34 3.39 -14.32
N LEU A 297 -6.47 2.70 -15.05
CA LEU A 297 -5.05 2.54 -14.72
C LEU A 297 -4.14 3.24 -15.75
N SER A 298 -4.69 4.10 -16.63
CA SER A 298 -3.95 4.78 -17.69
C SER A 298 -2.79 5.63 -17.19
N GLN A 299 -2.87 6.11 -15.93
CA GLN A 299 -1.83 6.90 -15.27
C GLN A 299 -0.91 6.05 -14.38
N ASP A 300 -1.16 4.73 -14.27
CA ASP A 300 -0.29 3.85 -13.51
C ASP A 300 0.90 3.40 -14.37
N TRP A 301 2.08 3.38 -13.75
CA TRP A 301 3.37 3.01 -14.36
C TRP A 301 3.72 3.87 -15.58
N PRO A 302 3.92 5.19 -15.40
CA PRO A 302 4.39 6.07 -16.47
C PRO A 302 5.74 5.59 -17.05
N ASP A 303 6.54 4.90 -16.23
CA ASP A 303 7.64 4.06 -16.69
C ASP A 303 7.24 2.58 -16.56
N ILE A 304 7.02 1.93 -17.72
CA ILE A 304 6.62 0.52 -17.79
C ILE A 304 7.72 -0.42 -17.29
N ALA A 305 9.00 -0.02 -17.35
CA ALA A 305 10.09 -0.82 -16.79
C ALA A 305 10.00 -0.93 -15.26
N GLY A 306 9.30 0.02 -14.62
CA GLY A 306 8.99 0.02 -13.19
C GLY A 306 7.77 -0.83 -12.80
N LYS A 307 7.11 -1.48 -13.77
CA LYS A 307 5.95 -2.35 -13.52
C LYS A 307 6.43 -3.73 -13.02
N PRO A 308 6.04 -4.15 -11.80
CA PRO A 308 6.44 -5.43 -11.22
C PRO A 308 5.64 -6.62 -11.75
#